data_AF-A0A382HF77-F1
#
_entry.id   AF-A0A382HF77-F1
#
_cell.length_a   1.000
_cell.length_b   1.000
_cell.length_c   1.000
_cell.angle_alpha   90.00
_cell.angle_beta   90.00
_cell.angle_gamma   90.00
#
_symmetry.space_group_name_H-M   'P 1'
#
loop_
_entity.id
_entity.type
_entity.pdbx_description
1 polymer ?
#
loop_
_entity_poly.entity_id
_entity_poly.type
_entity_poly.pdbx_seq_one_letter_code
_entity_poly.pdbx_strand_id
1 'polypeptide(L)'
;MGIALDHSIIRPGLYIDIVVSETEETILLSENLGYDILIDDLTRHYQDQNVQAIERDFPLGSMQGNYTWEELNQRFLQLRDLYPHIISEKLVIGQSVEGNDIWAFKLSNNPEQDEDEPEVLYTGLTHAREPLSMMNLFYSVQKLCEGYETGNDPEASYLIRNREMWFIPVINPDGYIYNESIEPYGGGMHRKNRKDTGCGSGTERGVDLNRNYSYNWGSDDTGSSPDSCYATYRGEEAFSEPETQVVRDFIEQREFVNVLHYHSYGNMYIHPYGDASVPDEPDLTIYRELAEEMASHNNFNVGTGFEMVGYTVN
;
A
#
# COMPACT_ATOMS: atom_id res chain seq x y z
N MET A 1 25.26 7.83 -1.60
CA MET A 1 25.41 6.37 -1.43
C MET A 1 24.24 5.60 -2.01
N GLY A 2 23.12 6.25 -2.38
CA GLY A 2 21.96 5.54 -2.94
C GLY A 2 21.14 4.75 -1.93
N ILE A 3 21.71 4.42 -0.76
CA ILE A 3 21.01 3.73 0.32
C ILE A 3 19.82 4.57 0.77
N ALA A 4 18.64 3.97 0.69
CA ALA A 4 17.42 4.63 1.10
C ALA A 4 17.38 4.74 2.64
N LEU A 5 16.85 5.87 3.13
CA LEU A 5 16.64 6.11 4.56
C LEU A 5 15.16 5.95 4.93
N ASP A 6 14.40 5.23 4.09
CA ASP A 6 13.03 4.85 4.35
C ASP A 6 13.03 4.01 5.63
N HIS A 7 12.43 4.56 6.68
CA HIS A 7 12.36 3.92 8.00
C HIS A 7 13.64 3.94 8.83
N SER A 8 14.40 5.04 8.77
CA SER A 8 15.56 5.25 9.64
C SER A 8 15.23 5.88 11.00
N ILE A 9 15.92 5.44 12.06
CA ILE A 9 15.90 6.14 13.35
C ILE A 9 17.18 6.97 13.42
N ILE A 10 17.02 8.29 13.32
CA ILE A 10 18.15 9.22 13.28
C ILE A 10 18.29 9.91 14.62
N ARG A 11 19.48 9.82 15.21
CA ARG A 11 19.90 10.67 16.33
C ARG A 11 21.08 11.54 15.89
N PRO A 12 20.84 12.83 15.56
CA PRO A 12 21.87 13.70 14.99
C PRO A 12 23.17 13.72 15.81
N GLY A 13 24.30 13.51 15.13
CA GLY A 13 25.63 13.47 15.75
C GLY A 13 25.94 12.21 16.57
N LEU A 14 25.04 11.21 16.57
CA LEU A 14 25.21 9.97 17.34
C LEU A 14 25.10 8.72 16.46
N TYR A 15 23.92 8.44 15.88
CA TYR A 15 23.71 7.24 15.06
C TYR A 15 22.56 7.41 14.08
N ILE A 16 22.52 6.49 13.11
CA ILE A 16 21.42 6.27 12.17
C ILE A 16 21.17 4.76 12.17
N ASP A 17 19.98 4.33 12.56
CA ASP A 17 19.54 2.95 12.36
C ASP A 17 18.86 2.87 11.00
N ILE A 18 19.28 1.96 10.13
CA ILE A 18 18.73 1.75 8.78
C ILE A 18 18.53 0.26 8.53
N VAL A 19 17.54 -0.07 7.70
CA VAL A 19 17.42 -1.39 7.11
C VAL A 19 18.20 -1.38 5.80
N VAL A 20 19.09 -2.36 5.63
CA VAL A 20 19.90 -2.49 4.41
C VAL A 20 19.74 -3.90 3.86
N SER A 21 19.67 -3.99 2.54
CA SER A 21 19.83 -5.25 1.79
C SER A 21 21.30 -5.71 1.80
N GLU A 22 21.55 -6.97 1.44
CA GLU A 22 22.92 -7.50 1.29
C GLU A 22 23.75 -6.69 0.27
N THR A 23 23.08 -6.16 -0.77
CA THR A 23 23.71 -5.29 -1.76
C THR A 23 24.11 -3.94 -1.15
N GLU A 24 23.23 -3.33 -0.35
CA GLU A 24 23.53 -2.07 0.34
C GLU A 24 24.58 -2.24 1.44
N GLU A 25 24.62 -3.39 2.12
CA GLU A 25 25.68 -3.73 3.06
C GLU A 25 27.05 -3.74 2.36
N THR A 26 27.12 -4.30 1.15
CA THR A 26 28.35 -4.27 0.34
C THR A 26 28.79 -2.84 0.02
N ILE A 27 27.84 -1.92 -0.22
CA ILE A 27 28.12 -0.50 -0.42
C ILE A 27 28.69 0.12 0.86
N LEU A 28 28.07 -0.11 2.02
CA LEU A 28 28.56 0.39 3.31
C LEU A 28 30.00 -0.04 3.61
N LEU A 29 30.31 -1.32 3.36
CA LEU A 29 31.65 -1.88 3.50
C LEU A 29 32.64 -1.21 2.54
N SER A 30 32.23 -0.94 1.31
CA SER A 30 33.09 -0.29 0.29
C SER A 30 33.44 1.17 0.62
N GLU A 31 32.55 1.87 1.31
CA GLU A 31 32.72 3.27 1.75
C GLU A 31 33.46 3.40 3.09
N ASN A 32 33.91 2.27 3.67
CA ASN A 32 34.63 2.20 4.94
C ASN A 32 33.87 2.87 6.10
N LEU A 33 32.53 2.77 6.08
CA LEU A 33 31.65 3.17 7.17
C LEU A 33 31.59 2.06 8.22
N GLY A 34 31.88 2.40 9.47
CA GLY A 34 31.67 1.48 10.59
C GLY A 34 30.19 1.37 10.95
N TYR A 35 29.69 0.15 11.12
CA TYR A 35 28.31 -0.11 11.55
C TYR A 35 28.27 -1.29 12.53
N ASP A 36 27.20 -1.34 13.32
CA ASP A 36 26.86 -2.47 14.18
C ASP A 36 25.60 -3.14 13.64
N ILE A 37 25.59 -4.48 13.58
CA ILE A 37 24.40 -5.24 13.18
C ILE A 37 23.47 -5.35 14.39
N LEU A 38 22.34 -4.65 14.34
CA LEU A 38 21.31 -4.69 15.39
C LEU A 38 20.39 -5.90 15.27
N ILE A 39 20.01 -6.23 14.03
CA ILE A 39 19.15 -7.36 13.65
C ILE A 39 19.78 -7.96 12.39
N ASP A 40 20.21 -9.21 12.47
CA ASP A 40 20.89 -9.93 11.38
C ASP A 40 19.90 -10.49 10.35
N ASP A 41 18.74 -10.96 10.81
CA ASP A 41 17.66 -11.49 9.99
C ASP A 41 16.34 -10.80 10.34
N LEU A 42 15.98 -9.79 9.55
CA LEU A 42 14.78 -8.98 9.79
C LEU A 42 13.49 -9.81 9.61
N THR A 43 13.46 -10.72 8.64
CA THR A 43 12.33 -11.62 8.41
C THR A 43 12.09 -12.46 9.66
N ARG A 44 13.11 -13.20 10.10
CA ARG A 44 13.00 -14.05 11.28
C ARG A 44 12.68 -13.26 12.54
N HIS A 45 13.28 -12.08 12.72
CA HIS A 45 13.01 -11.21 13.86
C HIS A 45 11.52 -10.88 14.00
N TYR A 46 10.85 -10.53 12.91
CA TYR A 46 9.41 -10.24 12.94
C TYR A 46 8.54 -11.50 12.99
N GLN A 47 8.96 -12.59 12.34
CA GLN A 47 8.25 -13.86 12.45
C GLN A 47 8.21 -14.35 13.91
N ASP A 48 9.31 -14.23 14.66
CA ASP A 48 9.42 -14.63 16.07
C ASP A 48 8.60 -13.74 17.03
N GLN A 49 8.28 -12.51 16.62
CA GLN A 49 7.45 -11.59 17.39
C GLN A 49 5.95 -11.74 17.11
N ASN A 50 5.57 -12.55 16.12
CA ASN A 50 4.18 -12.75 15.79
C ASN A 50 3.44 -13.47 16.93
N VAL A 51 2.57 -12.75 17.62
CA VAL A 51 1.69 -13.30 18.65
C VAL A 51 0.32 -13.55 18.03
N GLN A 52 -0.04 -14.82 17.85
CA GLN A 52 -1.38 -15.17 17.40
C GLN A 52 -2.43 -14.68 18.41
N ALA A 53 -3.37 -13.87 17.93
CA ALA A 53 -4.52 -13.45 18.71
C ALA A 53 -5.41 -14.67 19.04
N ILE A 54 -5.89 -14.75 20.28
CA ILE A 54 -6.69 -15.88 20.78
C ILE A 54 -8.14 -15.81 20.27
N GLU A 55 -8.67 -14.60 20.05
CA GLU A 55 -10.04 -14.37 19.58
C GLU A 55 -10.09 -13.05 18.79
N ARG A 56 -10.75 -13.04 17.62
CA ARG A 56 -10.99 -11.84 16.81
C ARG A 56 -12.32 -11.96 16.05
N ASP A 57 -13.01 -10.83 15.90
CA ASP A 57 -14.25 -10.70 15.10
C ASP A 57 -14.01 -10.67 13.58
N PHE A 58 -12.75 -10.84 13.15
CA PHE A 58 -12.33 -10.77 11.75
C PHE A 58 -11.49 -12.01 11.42
N PRO A 59 -11.85 -12.81 10.38
CA PRO A 59 -11.12 -14.00 10.01
C PRO A 59 -9.69 -13.68 9.57
N LEU A 60 -8.70 -14.29 10.21
CA LEU A 60 -7.29 -14.12 9.87
C LEU A 60 -6.84 -15.11 8.79
N GLY A 61 -5.85 -14.73 7.98
CA GLY A 61 -5.23 -15.62 7.00
C GLY A 61 -4.02 -16.40 7.52
N SER A 62 -3.52 -17.32 6.70
CA SER A 62 -2.42 -18.22 7.08
C SER A 62 -1.03 -17.58 7.02
N MET A 63 -0.87 -16.42 6.39
CA MET A 63 0.39 -15.67 6.36
C MET A 63 0.52 -14.73 7.56
N GLN A 64 0.73 -15.30 8.75
CA GLN A 64 0.84 -14.55 10.00
C GLN A 64 -0.39 -13.69 10.31
N GLY A 65 -1.56 -14.17 9.89
CA GLY A 65 -2.82 -13.46 10.03
C GLY A 65 -3.23 -12.66 8.78
N ASN A 66 -2.35 -12.51 7.80
CA ASN A 66 -2.67 -11.96 6.49
C ASN A 66 -3.15 -13.06 5.54
N TYR A 67 -4.00 -12.71 4.58
CA TYR A 67 -4.51 -13.64 3.57
C TYR A 67 -3.47 -13.97 2.52
N THR A 68 -3.31 -15.24 2.17
CA THR A 68 -2.72 -15.60 0.87
C THR A 68 -3.57 -15.08 -0.29
N TRP A 69 -3.07 -15.14 -1.53
CA TRP A 69 -3.80 -14.77 -2.73
C TRP A 69 -5.08 -15.60 -2.89
N GLU A 70 -5.01 -16.88 -2.55
CA GLU A 70 -6.18 -17.75 -2.54
C GLU A 70 -7.18 -17.35 -1.45
N GLU A 71 -6.72 -17.18 -0.20
CA GLU A 71 -7.56 -16.79 0.93
C GLU A 71 -8.23 -15.43 0.70
N LEU A 72 -7.51 -14.49 0.08
CA LEU A 72 -8.01 -13.18 -0.34
C LEU A 72 -9.22 -13.32 -1.28
N ASN A 73 -9.06 -14.09 -2.35
CA ASN A 73 -10.14 -14.29 -3.34
C ASN A 73 -11.31 -15.05 -2.70
N GLN A 74 -11.05 -16.05 -1.84
CA GLN A 74 -12.09 -16.74 -1.09
C GLN A 74 -12.82 -15.79 -0.13
N ARG A 75 -12.10 -14.89 0.55
CA ARG A 75 -12.69 -13.93 1.48
C ARG A 75 -13.62 -12.96 0.78
N PHE A 76 -13.21 -12.46 -0.40
CA PHE A 76 -14.08 -11.63 -1.24
C PHE A 76 -15.38 -12.36 -1.58
N LEU A 77 -15.29 -13.60 -2.08
CA LEU A 77 -16.48 -14.39 -2.42
C LEU A 77 -17.40 -14.62 -1.21
N GLN A 78 -16.83 -14.94 -0.04
CA GLN A 78 -17.60 -15.09 1.20
C GLN A 78 -18.35 -13.82 1.58
N LEU A 79 -17.69 -12.67 1.57
CA LEU A 79 -18.32 -11.39 1.92
C LEU A 79 -19.42 -11.04 0.92
N ARG A 80 -19.18 -11.23 -0.38
CA ARG A 80 -20.19 -11.00 -1.41
C ARG A 80 -21.39 -11.94 -1.26
N ASP A 81 -21.17 -13.22 -0.96
CA ASP A 81 -22.26 -14.18 -0.75
C ASP A 81 -23.11 -13.83 0.47
N LEU A 82 -22.50 -13.23 1.51
CA LEU A 82 -23.20 -12.74 2.70
C LEU A 82 -23.95 -11.43 2.44
N TYR A 83 -23.37 -10.52 1.64
CA TYR A 83 -23.88 -9.17 1.41
C TYR A 83 -24.02 -8.83 -0.09
N PRO A 84 -24.73 -9.65 -0.89
CA PRO A 84 -24.73 -9.51 -2.36
C PRO A 84 -25.49 -8.28 -2.87
N HIS A 85 -26.23 -7.60 -1.98
CA HIS A 85 -26.95 -6.37 -2.30
C HIS A 85 -26.18 -5.11 -1.87
N ILE A 86 -24.96 -5.28 -1.32
CA ILE A 86 -24.07 -4.19 -0.90
C ILE A 86 -22.74 -4.26 -1.62
N ILE A 87 -22.26 -5.47 -1.94
CA ILE A 87 -20.96 -5.72 -2.58
C ILE A 87 -21.18 -6.10 -4.04
N SER A 88 -20.47 -5.43 -4.94
CA SER A 88 -20.57 -5.70 -6.37
C SER A 88 -19.87 -7.01 -6.78
N GLU A 89 -20.15 -7.46 -7.99
CA GLU A 89 -19.28 -8.39 -8.70
C GLU A 89 -17.85 -7.85 -8.85
N LYS A 90 -16.91 -8.78 -8.99
CA LYS A 90 -15.49 -8.48 -9.22
C LYS A 90 -15.34 -7.86 -10.61
N LEU A 91 -14.73 -6.68 -10.67
CA LEU A 91 -14.35 -6.04 -11.92
C LEU A 91 -12.86 -6.23 -12.15
N VAL A 92 -12.47 -7.00 -13.16
CA VAL A 92 -11.07 -7.05 -13.60
C VAL A 92 -10.78 -5.76 -14.37
N ILE A 93 -9.86 -4.95 -13.84
CA ILE A 93 -9.51 -3.63 -14.38
C ILE A 93 -8.21 -3.66 -15.20
N GLY A 94 -7.47 -4.77 -15.14
CA GLY A 94 -6.32 -5.03 -15.98
C GLY A 94 -5.50 -6.20 -15.46
N GLN A 95 -4.27 -6.33 -15.94
CA GLN A 95 -3.35 -7.40 -15.54
C GLN A 95 -1.96 -6.84 -15.24
N SER A 96 -1.26 -7.49 -14.33
CA SER A 96 0.13 -7.21 -13.97
C SER A 96 1.12 -7.69 -15.03
N VAL A 97 2.42 -7.46 -14.80
CA VAL A 97 3.50 -7.88 -15.70
C VAL A 97 3.50 -9.40 -15.97
N GLU A 98 3.23 -10.23 -14.97
CA GLU A 98 3.17 -11.69 -15.09
C GLU A 98 1.76 -12.19 -15.49
N GLY A 99 0.81 -11.29 -15.73
CA GLY A 99 -0.54 -11.61 -16.23
C GLY A 99 -1.55 -11.97 -15.14
N ASN A 100 -1.29 -11.63 -13.88
CA ASN A 100 -2.26 -11.80 -12.80
C ASN A 100 -3.29 -10.67 -12.82
N ASP A 101 -4.55 -11.00 -12.62
CA ASP A 101 -5.64 -10.01 -12.65
C ASP A 101 -5.50 -8.99 -11.53
N ILE A 102 -5.56 -7.72 -11.90
CA ILE A 102 -5.79 -6.60 -10.98
C ILE A 102 -7.27 -6.29 -11.05
N TRP A 103 -7.90 -6.22 -9.89
CA TRP A 103 -9.35 -6.17 -9.81
C TRP A 103 -9.84 -5.22 -8.73
N ALA A 104 -11.03 -4.70 -8.99
CA ALA A 104 -11.76 -3.81 -8.11
C ALA A 104 -13.13 -4.38 -7.77
N PHE A 105 -13.76 -3.83 -6.73
CA PHE A 105 -15.17 -4.02 -6.43
C PHE A 105 -15.71 -2.78 -5.72
N LYS A 106 -17.04 -2.64 -5.71
CA LYS A 106 -17.75 -1.50 -5.12
C LYS A 106 -18.59 -1.95 -3.92
N LEU A 107 -18.64 -1.10 -2.89
CA LEU A 107 -19.68 -1.09 -1.86
C LEU A 107 -20.65 0.07 -2.10
N SER A 108 -21.94 -0.24 -2.22
CA SER A 108 -23.05 0.71 -2.39
C SER A 108 -24.37 -0.02 -2.14
N ASN A 109 -25.47 0.68 -1.86
CA ASN A 109 -26.82 0.12 -1.80
C ASN A 109 -27.38 -0.28 -3.17
N ASN A 110 -26.74 0.09 -4.28
CA ASN A 110 -27.01 -0.43 -5.61
C ASN A 110 -25.69 -0.83 -6.30
N PRO A 111 -25.00 -1.87 -5.82
CA PRO A 111 -23.60 -2.11 -6.15
C PRO A 111 -23.32 -2.46 -7.62
N GLU A 112 -24.36 -2.87 -8.38
CA GLU A 112 -24.27 -3.21 -9.80
C GLU A 112 -24.66 -2.06 -10.74
N GLN A 113 -25.09 -0.93 -10.20
CA GLN A 113 -25.50 0.25 -10.97
C GLN A 113 -24.52 1.39 -10.70
N ASP A 114 -24.26 2.18 -11.74
CA ASP A 114 -23.54 3.44 -11.61
C ASP A 114 -24.55 4.54 -11.28
N GLU A 115 -24.42 5.15 -10.11
CA GLU A 115 -25.32 6.19 -9.61
C GLU A 115 -24.61 7.54 -9.49
N ASP A 116 -25.39 8.64 -9.47
CA ASP A 116 -24.85 9.99 -9.22
C ASP A 116 -24.56 10.18 -7.72
N GLU A 117 -23.63 9.37 -7.20
CA GLU A 117 -23.14 9.39 -5.83
C GLU A 117 -21.63 9.67 -5.80
N PRO A 118 -21.11 10.41 -4.80
CA PRO A 118 -19.68 10.64 -4.70
C PRO A 118 -18.89 9.35 -4.56
N GLU A 119 -17.91 9.15 -5.45
CA GLU A 119 -17.04 7.98 -5.44
C GLU A 119 -15.81 8.19 -4.54
N VAL A 120 -15.42 7.16 -3.79
CA VAL A 120 -14.18 7.15 -2.98
C VAL A 120 -13.39 5.89 -3.30
N LEU A 121 -12.09 6.04 -3.57
CA LEU A 121 -11.20 4.92 -3.88
C LEU A 121 -10.31 4.56 -2.70
N TYR A 122 -10.23 3.27 -2.38
CA TYR A 122 -9.33 2.69 -1.40
C TYR A 122 -8.44 1.65 -2.06
N THR A 123 -7.12 1.76 -1.93
CA THR A 123 -6.19 0.80 -2.55
C THR A 123 -5.23 0.19 -1.53
N GLY A 124 -4.83 -1.06 -1.79
CA GLY A 124 -3.84 -1.79 -0.98
C GLY A 124 -2.79 -2.49 -1.82
N LEU A 125 -1.74 -2.96 -1.16
CA LEU A 125 -0.65 -3.75 -1.73
C LEU A 125 -0.06 -3.15 -3.00
N THR A 126 0.20 -1.83 -3.00
CA THR A 126 1.10 -1.21 -3.99
C THR A 126 2.54 -1.74 -3.79
N HIS A 127 2.98 -1.84 -2.54
CA HIS A 127 4.18 -2.60 -2.19
C HIS A 127 3.80 -3.99 -1.68
N ALA A 128 4.46 -5.02 -2.22
CA ALA A 128 4.09 -6.40 -1.98
C ALA A 128 4.35 -6.90 -0.53
N ARG A 129 5.29 -6.30 0.20
CA ARG A 129 5.62 -6.66 1.59
C ARG A 129 4.69 -6.04 2.64
N GLU A 130 3.61 -5.39 2.20
CA GLU A 130 2.72 -4.59 3.06
C GLU A 130 1.28 -5.16 3.14
N PRO A 131 1.07 -6.46 3.42
CA PRO A 131 -0.25 -7.08 3.35
C PRO A 131 -1.28 -6.50 4.32
N LEU A 132 -0.84 -5.84 5.40
CA LEU A 132 -1.74 -5.15 6.30
C LEU A 132 -2.57 -4.06 5.61
N SER A 133 -2.06 -3.46 4.52
CA SER A 133 -2.84 -2.53 3.69
C SER A 133 -4.09 -3.19 3.12
N MET A 134 -3.94 -4.37 2.48
CA MET A 134 -5.05 -5.18 1.99
C MET A 134 -5.95 -5.67 3.12
N MET A 135 -5.38 -6.18 4.22
CA MET A 135 -6.17 -6.68 5.35
C MET A 135 -7.06 -5.58 5.95
N ASN A 136 -6.56 -4.35 6.03
CA ASN A 136 -7.34 -3.21 6.51
C ASN A 136 -8.56 -2.91 5.62
N LEU A 137 -8.43 -3.09 4.29
CA LEU A 137 -9.57 -2.92 3.38
C LEU A 137 -10.65 -3.97 3.64
N PHE A 138 -10.29 -5.26 3.75
CA PHE A 138 -11.25 -6.31 4.08
C PHE A 138 -11.92 -6.12 5.44
N TYR A 139 -11.15 -5.67 6.43
CA TYR A 139 -11.68 -5.33 7.74
C TYR A 139 -12.73 -4.22 7.65
N SER A 140 -12.41 -3.14 6.92
CA SER A 140 -13.31 -2.00 6.73
C SER A 140 -14.60 -2.42 6.00
N VAL A 141 -14.47 -3.19 4.93
CA VAL A 141 -15.60 -3.74 4.17
C VAL A 141 -16.52 -4.58 5.06
N GLN A 142 -15.96 -5.54 5.82
CA GLN A 142 -16.76 -6.37 6.71
C GLN A 142 -17.49 -5.52 7.77
N LYS A 143 -16.79 -4.56 8.39
CA LYS A 143 -17.38 -3.67 9.39
C LYS A 143 -18.54 -2.84 8.84
N LEU A 144 -18.38 -2.27 7.65
CA LEU A 144 -19.42 -1.50 6.99
C LEU A 144 -20.65 -2.38 6.66
N CYS A 145 -20.43 -3.57 6.10
CA CYS A 145 -21.51 -4.50 5.81
C CYS A 145 -22.26 -4.93 7.09
N GLU A 146 -21.56 -5.35 8.14
CA GLU A 146 -22.17 -5.73 9.41
C GLU A 146 -22.94 -4.58 10.07
N GLY A 147 -22.36 -3.37 10.07
CA GLY A 147 -22.99 -2.16 10.60
C GLY A 147 -24.28 -1.82 9.85
N TYR A 148 -24.26 -1.93 8.53
CA TYR A 148 -25.43 -1.71 7.67
C TYR A 148 -26.53 -2.75 7.89
N GLU A 149 -26.19 -4.04 7.86
CA GLU A 149 -27.16 -5.14 8.03
C GLU A 149 -27.86 -5.11 9.39
N THR A 150 -27.10 -4.82 10.44
CA THR A 150 -27.69 -4.72 11.78
C THR A 150 -28.59 -3.50 11.93
N GLY A 151 -28.42 -2.48 11.08
CA GLY A 151 -29.14 -1.21 11.14
C GLY A 151 -28.82 -0.36 12.38
N ASN A 152 -27.81 -0.76 13.17
CA ASN A 152 -27.44 -0.09 14.43
C ASN A 152 -26.24 0.85 14.28
N ASP A 153 -25.65 0.92 13.09
CA ASP A 153 -24.57 1.83 12.75
C ASP A 153 -25.08 2.88 11.74
N PRO A 154 -25.43 4.10 12.21
CA PRO A 154 -25.89 5.18 11.34
C PRO A 154 -24.84 5.65 10.33
N GLU A 155 -23.55 5.52 10.66
CA GLU A 155 -22.46 5.94 9.78
C GLU A 155 -22.28 4.95 8.63
N ALA A 156 -22.22 3.65 8.93
CA ALA A 156 -22.24 2.61 7.89
C ALA A 156 -23.49 2.71 7.00
N SER A 157 -24.65 2.98 7.61
CA SER A 157 -25.92 3.21 6.90
C SER A 157 -25.87 4.43 5.97
N TYR A 158 -25.22 5.51 6.39
CA TYR A 158 -25.06 6.70 5.57
C TYR A 158 -24.10 6.45 4.41
N LEU A 159 -22.93 5.87 4.69
CA LEU A 159 -21.91 5.60 3.69
C LEU A 159 -22.42 4.68 2.59
N ILE A 160 -23.02 3.54 2.93
CA ILE A 160 -23.52 2.58 1.92
C ILE A 160 -24.66 3.15 1.09
N ARG A 161 -25.47 4.10 1.60
CA ARG A 161 -26.63 4.65 0.87
C ARG A 161 -26.36 5.93 0.07
N ASN A 162 -25.16 6.49 0.17
CA ASN A 162 -24.86 7.81 -0.39
C ASN A 162 -23.45 7.89 -0.98
N ARG A 163 -22.74 6.77 -1.13
CA ARG A 163 -21.38 6.72 -1.66
C ARG A 163 -21.20 5.46 -2.48
N GLU A 164 -20.41 5.61 -3.53
CA GLU A 164 -19.77 4.49 -4.20
C GLU A 164 -18.36 4.32 -3.65
N MET A 165 -18.16 3.32 -2.78
CA MET A 165 -16.83 3.04 -2.22
C MET A 165 -16.16 1.95 -3.05
N TRP A 166 -15.14 2.32 -3.82
CA TRP A 166 -14.38 1.41 -4.66
C TRP A 166 -13.12 0.92 -3.97
N PHE A 167 -12.83 -0.36 -4.11
CA PHE A 167 -11.68 -1.02 -3.50
C PHE A 167 -10.83 -1.71 -4.56
N ILE A 168 -9.53 -1.43 -4.60
CA ILE A 168 -8.52 -2.22 -5.32
C ILE A 168 -7.62 -2.88 -4.28
N PRO A 169 -7.90 -4.14 -3.87
CA PRO A 169 -7.20 -4.74 -2.75
C PRO A 169 -5.73 -5.01 -2.99
N VAL A 170 -5.37 -5.30 -4.25
CA VAL A 170 -4.01 -5.66 -4.64
C VAL A 170 -3.66 -5.00 -5.97
N ILE A 171 -2.84 -3.94 -5.89
CA ILE A 171 -2.24 -3.32 -7.08
C ILE A 171 -1.08 -4.17 -7.62
N ASN A 172 -0.29 -4.80 -6.74
CA ASN A 172 0.91 -5.57 -7.09
C ASN A 172 0.72 -7.07 -6.83
N PRO A 173 -0.08 -7.79 -7.64
CA PRO A 173 -0.33 -9.22 -7.41
C PRO A 173 0.93 -10.06 -7.61
N ASP A 174 1.78 -9.74 -8.58
CA ASP A 174 3.00 -10.53 -8.87
C ASP A 174 3.98 -10.49 -7.71
N GLY A 175 4.23 -9.30 -7.16
CA GLY A 175 5.10 -9.14 -6.00
C GLY A 175 4.53 -9.86 -4.78
N TYR A 176 3.21 -9.83 -4.60
CA TYR A 176 2.55 -10.48 -3.46
C TYR A 176 2.64 -12.01 -3.54
N ILE A 177 2.32 -12.58 -4.71
CA ILE A 177 2.45 -14.00 -4.98
C ILE A 177 3.91 -14.45 -4.87
N TYR A 178 4.87 -13.61 -5.27
CA TYR A 178 6.28 -13.91 -5.06
C TYR A 178 6.64 -13.98 -3.57
N ASN A 179 6.15 -13.06 -2.73
CA ASN A 179 6.32 -13.12 -1.27
C ASN A 179 5.75 -14.42 -0.68
N GLU A 180 4.57 -14.85 -1.12
CA GLU A 180 4.00 -16.16 -0.76
C GLU A 180 4.91 -17.32 -1.17
N SER A 181 5.56 -17.25 -2.32
CA SER A 181 6.41 -18.34 -2.82
C SER A 181 7.70 -18.50 -2.02
N ILE A 182 8.27 -17.40 -1.52
CA ILE A 182 9.53 -17.40 -0.77
C ILE A 182 9.32 -17.56 0.73
N GLU A 183 8.20 -17.06 1.27
CA GLU A 183 7.82 -17.15 2.69
C GLU A 183 6.34 -17.59 2.82
N PRO A 184 6.02 -18.88 2.61
CA PRO A 184 4.63 -19.37 2.55
C PRO A 184 3.80 -19.16 3.82
N TYR A 185 4.46 -18.92 4.95
CA TYR A 185 3.81 -18.63 6.23
C TYR A 185 3.83 -17.14 6.58
N GLY A 186 4.19 -16.27 5.65
CA GLY A 186 4.33 -14.82 5.80
C GLY A 186 5.73 -14.37 6.21
N GLY A 187 6.04 -13.08 5.99
CA GLY A 187 7.35 -12.49 6.23
C GLY A 187 8.16 -12.17 4.96
N GLY A 188 7.59 -12.39 3.78
CA GLY A 188 8.25 -12.04 2.51
C GLY A 188 8.56 -10.54 2.41
N MET A 189 9.79 -10.21 2.02
CA MET A 189 10.31 -8.83 2.02
C MET A 189 10.38 -8.19 0.62
N HIS A 190 9.82 -8.84 -0.41
CA HIS A 190 9.75 -8.28 -1.75
C HIS A 190 8.83 -7.05 -1.77
N ARG A 191 9.31 -5.93 -2.30
CA ARG A 191 8.59 -4.65 -2.32
C ARG A 191 7.98 -4.33 -3.69
N LYS A 192 8.79 -4.43 -4.73
CA LYS A 192 8.52 -3.96 -6.10
C LYS A 192 7.54 -4.88 -6.85
N ASN A 193 7.19 -4.57 -8.10
CA ASN A 193 6.55 -5.56 -8.98
C ASN A 193 7.56 -6.67 -9.38
N ARG A 194 7.24 -7.49 -10.40
CA ARG A 194 8.12 -8.59 -10.84
C ARG A 194 8.71 -8.42 -12.25
N LYS A 195 8.70 -7.21 -12.82
CA LYS A 195 9.35 -6.93 -14.10
C LYS A 195 10.82 -7.33 -14.07
N ASP A 196 11.30 -8.02 -15.11
CA ASP A 196 12.71 -8.35 -15.21
C ASP A 196 13.53 -7.09 -15.54
N THR A 197 14.22 -6.58 -14.54
CA THR A 197 15.05 -5.37 -14.63
C THR A 197 16.54 -5.68 -14.71
N GLY A 198 16.92 -6.95 -14.93
CA GLY A 198 18.33 -7.37 -15.00
C GLY A 198 19.04 -7.52 -13.65
N CYS A 199 18.31 -7.41 -12.53
CA CYS A 199 18.83 -7.44 -11.16
C CYS A 199 18.74 -8.83 -10.50
N GLY A 200 18.72 -9.88 -11.31
CA GLY A 200 18.52 -11.25 -10.84
C GLY A 200 17.04 -11.58 -10.59
N SER A 201 16.79 -12.69 -9.90
CA SER A 201 15.45 -13.22 -9.62
C SER A 201 15.00 -13.03 -8.16
N GLY A 202 15.83 -12.40 -7.32
CA GLY A 202 15.59 -12.14 -5.90
C GLY A 202 14.61 -11.00 -5.65
N THR A 203 14.73 -10.39 -4.47
CA THR A 203 13.88 -9.27 -4.01
C THR A 203 14.25 -7.92 -4.66
N GLU A 204 15.38 -7.86 -5.36
CA GLU A 204 15.90 -6.69 -6.07
C GLU A 204 15.24 -6.49 -7.44
N ARG A 205 14.54 -7.50 -7.96
CA ARG A 205 13.86 -7.44 -9.26
C ARG A 205 12.66 -6.48 -9.23
N GLY A 206 12.37 -5.84 -10.35
CA GLY A 206 11.13 -5.08 -10.56
C GLY A 206 11.27 -3.57 -10.41
N VAL A 207 10.14 -2.90 -10.49
CA VAL A 207 9.96 -1.44 -10.38
C VAL A 207 9.15 -1.13 -9.13
N ASP A 208 9.54 -0.07 -8.40
CA ASP A 208 8.74 0.47 -7.31
C ASP A 208 7.53 1.20 -7.90
N LEU A 209 6.35 0.59 -7.78
CA LEU A 209 5.12 1.14 -8.35
C LEU A 209 4.77 2.50 -7.75
N ASN A 210 5.16 2.78 -6.50
CA ASN A 210 4.92 4.07 -5.85
C ASN A 210 6.00 5.13 -6.18
N ARG A 211 6.85 4.86 -7.18
CA ARG A 211 7.78 5.79 -7.84
C ARG A 211 7.54 5.88 -9.34
N ASN A 212 6.52 5.19 -9.84
CA ASN A 212 6.23 5.07 -11.27
C ASN A 212 5.03 5.93 -11.72
N TYR A 213 4.43 6.72 -10.83
CA TYR A 213 3.41 7.72 -11.21
C TYR A 213 4.05 8.96 -11.84
N SER A 214 3.25 9.82 -12.47
CA SER A 214 3.75 10.91 -13.32
C SER A 214 4.12 12.21 -12.61
N TYR A 215 3.72 12.40 -11.35
CA TYR A 215 3.99 13.65 -10.64
C TYR A 215 5.48 13.79 -10.31
N ASN A 216 6.16 14.75 -10.94
CA ASN A 216 7.60 15.04 -10.77
C ASN A 216 8.54 13.85 -10.99
N TRP A 217 8.10 12.86 -11.78
CA TRP A 217 8.83 11.62 -12.03
C TRP A 217 10.29 11.88 -12.44
N GLY A 218 11.24 11.33 -11.66
CA GLY A 218 12.67 11.39 -11.95
C GLY A 218 13.28 12.80 -11.97
N SER A 219 12.70 13.75 -11.23
CA SER A 219 13.10 15.18 -11.27
C SER A 219 14.50 15.48 -10.75
N ASP A 220 14.97 14.83 -9.69
CA ASP A 220 16.23 15.18 -9.01
C ASP A 220 16.99 14.00 -8.39
N ASP A 221 16.70 12.76 -8.80
CA ASP A 221 17.24 11.52 -8.24
C ASP A 221 17.15 11.38 -6.71
N THR A 222 16.30 12.19 -6.07
CA THR A 222 16.04 12.16 -4.64
C THR A 222 14.66 11.56 -4.40
N GLY A 223 14.55 10.60 -3.48
CA GLY A 223 13.30 9.91 -3.19
C GLY A 223 13.02 8.69 -4.06
N SER A 224 13.62 8.62 -5.25
CA SER A 224 13.54 7.52 -6.20
C SER A 224 14.90 7.27 -6.85
N SER A 225 15.11 6.11 -7.46
CA SER A 225 16.41 5.76 -8.09
C SER A 225 16.27 5.46 -9.60
N PRO A 226 17.25 5.86 -10.44
CA PRO A 226 17.34 5.40 -11.83
C PRO A 226 18.04 4.04 -11.95
N ASP A 227 18.64 3.53 -10.87
CA ASP A 227 19.30 2.23 -10.85
C ASP A 227 18.27 1.12 -10.64
N SER A 228 18.19 0.21 -11.61
CA SER A 228 17.23 -0.88 -11.69
C SER A 228 17.22 -1.82 -10.49
N CYS A 229 18.34 -1.89 -9.76
CA CYS A 229 18.53 -2.84 -8.67
C CYS A 229 18.22 -2.25 -7.30
N TYR A 230 17.88 -0.96 -7.24
CA TYR A 230 17.49 -0.31 -5.99
C TYR A 230 16.02 -0.58 -5.65
N ALA A 231 15.73 -0.56 -4.35
CA ALA A 231 14.38 -0.78 -3.82
C ALA A 231 13.36 0.29 -4.28
N THR A 232 13.84 1.49 -4.61
CA THR A 232 13.06 2.64 -5.08
C THR A 232 13.25 2.92 -6.58
N TYR A 233 13.63 1.89 -7.37
CA TYR A 233 13.77 2.04 -8.82
C TYR A 233 12.46 2.50 -9.45
N ARG A 234 12.48 3.64 -10.15
CA ARG A 234 11.29 4.35 -10.63
C ARG A 234 10.72 3.86 -11.97
N GLY A 235 11.41 2.94 -12.64
CA GLY A 235 11.09 2.51 -13.99
C GLY A 235 11.79 3.34 -15.06
N GLU A 236 11.47 3.06 -16.34
CA GLU A 236 12.11 3.70 -17.50
C GLU A 236 11.44 5.03 -17.89
N GLU A 237 10.15 5.17 -17.57
CA GLU A 237 9.34 6.37 -17.75
C GLU A 237 8.15 6.35 -16.77
N ALA A 238 7.51 7.49 -16.56
CA ALA A 238 6.27 7.55 -15.81
C ALA A 238 5.20 6.64 -16.45
N PHE A 239 4.52 5.86 -15.62
CA PHE A 239 3.57 4.83 -16.02
C PHE A 239 4.17 3.77 -16.96
N SER A 240 5.45 3.41 -16.80
CA SER A 240 6.05 2.30 -17.56
C SER A 240 5.49 0.93 -17.18
N GLU A 241 4.86 0.81 -16.02
CA GLU A 241 4.38 -0.46 -15.47
C GLU A 241 2.87 -0.65 -15.72
N PRO A 242 2.43 -1.84 -16.13
CA PRO A 242 1.00 -2.09 -16.38
C PRO A 242 0.16 -1.90 -15.11
N GLU A 243 0.71 -2.21 -13.93
CA GLU A 243 -0.01 -2.03 -12.66
C GLU A 243 -0.36 -0.56 -12.39
N THR A 244 0.55 0.38 -12.67
CA THR A 244 0.29 1.82 -12.47
C THR A 244 -0.56 2.40 -13.59
N GLN A 245 -0.43 1.90 -14.82
CA GLN A 245 -1.33 2.25 -15.92
C GLN A 245 -2.78 1.87 -15.61
N VAL A 246 -3.00 0.69 -15.05
CA VAL A 246 -4.34 0.22 -14.66
C VAL A 246 -4.97 1.12 -13.60
N VAL A 247 -4.21 1.54 -12.58
CA VAL A 247 -4.71 2.46 -11.55
C VAL A 247 -5.00 3.84 -12.15
N ARG A 248 -4.10 4.38 -13.00
CA ARG A 248 -4.33 5.64 -13.72
C ARG A 248 -5.61 5.59 -14.52
N ASP A 249 -5.76 4.59 -15.38
CA ASP A 249 -6.90 4.47 -16.29
C ASP A 249 -8.20 4.28 -15.50
N PHE A 250 -8.17 3.57 -14.37
CA PHE A 250 -9.33 3.41 -13.49
C PHE A 250 -9.77 4.74 -12.85
N ILE A 251 -8.81 5.58 -12.43
CA ILE A 251 -9.05 6.91 -11.85
C ILE A 251 -9.51 7.90 -12.93
N GLU A 252 -8.88 7.94 -14.10
CA GLU A 252 -9.22 8.87 -15.18
C GLU A 252 -10.61 8.62 -15.81
N GLN A 253 -11.18 7.44 -15.59
CA GLN A 253 -12.52 7.08 -16.07
C GLN A 253 -13.65 7.45 -15.10
N ARG A 254 -13.33 8.00 -13.92
CA ARG A 254 -14.26 8.23 -12.81
C ARG A 254 -14.02 9.60 -12.17
N GLU A 255 -14.99 10.06 -11.39
CA GLU A 255 -14.92 11.35 -10.67
C GLU A 255 -14.80 11.09 -9.17
N PHE A 256 -13.66 10.52 -8.76
CA PHE A 256 -13.37 10.27 -7.35
C PHE A 256 -13.23 11.59 -6.57
N VAL A 257 -14.01 11.73 -5.50
CA VAL A 257 -13.91 12.89 -4.59
C VAL A 257 -12.77 12.71 -3.57
N ASN A 258 -12.30 11.48 -3.37
CA ASN A 258 -11.13 11.18 -2.54
C ASN A 258 -10.49 9.83 -2.95
N VAL A 259 -9.18 9.73 -2.81
CA VAL A 259 -8.39 8.52 -3.11
C VAL A 259 -7.43 8.27 -1.95
N LEU A 260 -7.52 7.08 -1.36
CA LEU A 260 -6.74 6.67 -0.19
C LEU A 260 -5.88 5.45 -0.53
N HIS A 261 -4.56 5.66 -0.58
CA HIS A 261 -3.58 4.61 -0.80
C HIS A 261 -3.04 4.09 0.54
N TYR A 262 -3.39 2.85 0.90
CA TYR A 262 -2.95 2.26 2.15
C TYR A 262 -1.59 1.58 2.00
N HIS A 263 -0.72 1.86 2.95
CA HIS A 263 0.64 1.34 3.07
C HIS A 263 0.91 0.88 4.50
N SER A 264 2.00 0.14 4.69
CA SER A 264 2.53 -0.16 6.02
C SER A 264 4.06 -0.24 6.01
N TYR A 265 4.78 0.17 7.05
CA TYR A 265 4.34 0.67 8.34
C TYR A 265 4.68 2.16 8.49
N GLY A 266 4.27 2.77 9.59
CA GLY A 266 4.66 4.16 9.88
C GLY A 266 3.77 4.90 10.87
N ASN A 267 2.52 4.45 11.08
CA ASN A 267 1.54 5.11 11.94
C ASN A 267 1.41 6.60 11.61
N MET A 268 1.22 6.90 10.33
CA MET A 268 1.21 8.25 9.78
C MET A 268 0.13 8.37 8.71
N TYR A 269 -0.40 9.59 8.57
CA TYR A 269 -1.25 10.01 7.47
C TYR A 269 -0.46 11.02 6.63
N ILE A 270 -0.28 10.71 5.35
CA ILE A 270 0.46 11.55 4.42
C ILE A 270 -0.51 12.20 3.44
N HIS A 271 -0.47 13.52 3.34
CA HIS A 271 -1.16 14.27 2.30
C HIS A 271 -0.16 14.84 1.27
N PRO A 272 -0.63 15.24 0.07
CA PRO A 272 0.23 15.85 -0.94
C PRO A 272 0.91 17.15 -0.46
N TYR A 273 2.08 17.53 -1.01
CA TYR A 273 2.84 16.82 -2.02
C TYR A 273 4.03 16.03 -1.45
N GLY A 274 4.56 15.13 -2.26
CA GLY A 274 5.75 14.34 -1.94
C GLY A 274 7.07 15.10 -2.05
N ASP A 275 7.10 16.22 -2.79
CA ASP A 275 8.29 17.02 -3.10
C ASP A 275 8.60 18.10 -2.05
N ALA A 276 8.00 18.00 -0.86
CA ALA A 276 8.04 18.98 0.23
C ALA A 276 7.35 20.32 -0.06
N SER A 277 6.71 20.48 -1.23
CA SER A 277 5.77 21.58 -1.45
C SER A 277 4.42 21.27 -0.79
N VAL A 278 3.58 22.30 -0.68
CA VAL A 278 2.22 22.18 -0.15
C VAL A 278 1.22 22.68 -1.18
N PRO A 279 -0.01 22.13 -1.22
CA PRO A 279 -1.09 22.66 -2.03
C PRO A 279 -1.38 24.13 -1.71
N ASP A 280 -1.93 24.85 -2.68
CA ASP A 280 -2.49 26.17 -2.45
C ASP A 280 -3.76 26.08 -1.59
N GLU A 281 -4.13 27.17 -0.91
CA GLU A 281 -5.40 27.21 -0.18
C GLU A 281 -6.61 27.32 -1.14
N PRO A 282 -7.74 26.68 -0.84
CA PRO A 282 -8.09 26.04 0.45
C PRO A 282 -7.69 24.55 0.58
N ASP A 283 -7.03 23.96 -0.42
CA ASP A 283 -6.80 22.51 -0.47
C ASP A 283 -5.88 22.04 0.66
N LEU A 284 -4.85 22.83 1.01
CA LEU A 284 -3.98 22.51 2.16
C LEU A 284 -4.77 22.39 3.46
N THR A 285 -5.66 23.34 3.75
CA THR A 285 -6.53 23.28 4.93
C THR A 285 -7.43 22.05 4.88
N ILE A 286 -8.06 21.78 3.73
CA ILE A 286 -8.94 20.61 3.54
C ILE A 286 -8.18 19.31 3.83
N TYR A 287 -7.00 19.12 3.24
CA TYR A 287 -6.20 17.91 3.45
C TYR A 287 -5.80 17.73 4.91
N ARG A 288 -5.38 18.80 5.58
CA ARG A 288 -4.94 18.73 6.98
C ARG A 288 -6.10 18.45 7.92
N GLU A 289 -7.23 19.12 7.78
CA GLU A 289 -8.40 18.90 8.64
C GLU A 289 -8.98 17.48 8.46
N LEU A 290 -9.07 16.99 7.22
CA LEU A 290 -9.49 15.61 6.95
C LEU A 290 -8.53 14.59 7.58
N ALA A 291 -7.24 14.81 7.43
CA ALA A 291 -6.21 13.92 7.98
C ALA A 291 -6.20 13.93 9.53
N GLU A 292 -6.34 15.10 10.15
CA GLU A 292 -6.44 15.26 11.61
C GLU A 292 -7.66 14.54 12.18
N GLU A 293 -8.83 14.67 11.52
CA GLU A 293 -10.05 13.97 11.93
C GLU A 293 -9.85 12.44 11.85
N MET A 294 -9.29 11.95 10.75
CA MET A 294 -8.98 10.51 10.58
C MET A 294 -7.95 10.00 11.61
N ALA A 295 -6.99 10.84 11.99
CA ALA A 295 -5.94 10.49 12.95
C ALA A 295 -6.39 10.62 14.41
N SER A 296 -7.51 11.30 14.69
CA SER A 296 -8.01 11.59 16.05
C SER A 296 -8.23 10.34 16.92
N HIS A 297 -8.44 9.18 16.30
CA HIS A 297 -8.72 7.91 16.97
C HIS A 297 -7.51 6.98 17.12
N ASN A 298 -6.39 7.27 16.44
CA ASN A 298 -5.22 6.40 16.41
C ASN A 298 -3.89 7.11 16.74
N ASN A 299 -3.92 8.43 16.95
CA ASN A 299 -2.75 9.27 17.21
C ASN A 299 -1.67 9.18 16.12
N PHE A 300 -2.05 8.95 14.87
CA PHE A 300 -1.11 9.00 13.77
C PHE A 300 -0.62 10.43 13.56
N ASN A 301 0.64 10.57 13.19
CA ASN A 301 1.15 11.89 12.78
C ASN A 301 0.58 12.26 11.41
N VAL A 302 0.29 13.54 11.22
CA VAL A 302 -0.28 14.09 9.98
C VAL A 302 0.71 15.06 9.36
N GLY A 303 0.94 14.96 8.05
CA GLY A 303 1.68 15.96 7.29
C GLY A 303 1.98 15.54 5.86
N THR A 304 2.88 16.28 5.23
CA THR A 304 3.45 15.96 3.92
C THR A 304 4.37 14.73 3.98
N GLY A 305 4.74 14.19 2.81
CA GLY A 305 5.72 13.11 2.74
C GLY A 305 7.03 13.48 3.43
N PHE A 306 7.53 14.69 3.18
CA PHE A 306 8.76 15.17 3.82
C PHE A 306 8.65 15.30 5.34
N GLU A 307 7.53 15.84 5.87
CA GLU A 307 7.32 15.97 7.32
C GLU A 307 7.27 14.61 8.03
N MET A 308 6.75 13.58 7.36
CA MET A 308 6.52 12.26 7.96
C MET A 308 7.68 11.28 7.76
N VAL A 309 8.23 11.17 6.55
CA VAL A 309 9.30 10.22 6.22
C VAL A 309 10.69 10.86 6.15
N GLY A 310 10.80 12.19 6.16
CA GLY A 310 12.07 12.91 6.27
C GLY A 310 12.82 13.12 4.95
N TYR A 311 12.23 12.78 3.81
CA TYR A 311 12.81 12.98 2.48
C TYR A 311 11.71 13.20 1.43
N THR A 312 12.06 13.80 0.29
CA THR A 312 11.12 14.00 -0.83
C THR A 312 10.86 12.69 -1.56
N VAL A 313 9.69 12.53 -2.15
CA VAL A 313 9.35 11.40 -3.02
C VAL A 313 8.87 11.92 -4.36
N ASN A 314 9.30 11.26 -5.43
CA ASN A 314 8.99 11.57 -6.82
C ASN A 314 8.98 10.31 -7.69
#